data_AF-A0A4Q5QNP5-F1
#
_entry.id   AF-A0A4Q5QNP5-F1
#
_cell.length_a   1.000
_cell.length_b   1.000
_cell.length_c   1.000
_cell.angle_alpha   90.00
_cell.angle_beta   90.00
_cell.angle_gamma   90.00
#
_symmetry.space_group_name_H-M   'P 1'
#
loop_
_entity.id
_entity.type
_entity.pdbx_description
1 polymer ?
#
loop_
_entity_poly.entity_id
_entity_poly.type
_entity_poly.pdbx_seq_one_letter_code
_entity_poly.pdbx_strand_id
1 'polypeptide(L)'
;DYVLANAGATLPKRDPVDVRVVKQVTTGKIEVHPDAKPSAFQFEHRRLPGDSYKQGIITEVSQVGGYPVYKGTPYKDSDDDGMPDAYELKNGLNPKDASDAIKIAKSGYSNIEVYLNSVVPVSIVKPN
;
A
#
# COMPACT_ATOMS: atom_id res chain seq x y z
N ASP A 1 -3.73 18.77 -7.27
CA ASP A 1 -2.66 18.17 -6.44
C ASP A 1 -3.14 17.47 -5.17
N TYR A 2 -4.27 17.86 -4.57
CA TYR A 2 -4.79 17.25 -3.33
C TYR A 2 -4.95 15.72 -3.37
N VAL A 3 -5.54 15.19 -4.45
CA VAL A 3 -5.76 13.73 -4.60
C VAL A 3 -4.43 12.97 -4.59
N LEU A 4 -3.45 13.41 -5.38
CA LEU A 4 -2.15 12.76 -5.47
C LEU A 4 -1.30 12.94 -4.22
N ALA A 5 -1.52 13.98 -3.41
CA ALA A 5 -0.86 14.15 -2.12
C ALA A 5 -1.38 13.17 -1.06
N ASN A 6 -2.64 12.72 -1.16
CA ASN A 6 -3.32 11.94 -0.14
C ASN A 6 -3.70 10.50 -0.55
N ALA A 7 -3.46 10.10 -1.79
CA ALA A 7 -3.71 8.74 -2.27
C ALA A 7 -2.72 7.71 -1.68
N GLY A 8 -3.16 6.45 -1.55
CA GLY A 8 -2.33 5.33 -1.12
C GLY A 8 -2.02 5.30 0.38
N ALA A 9 -1.16 4.36 0.79
CA ALA A 9 -0.73 4.21 2.18
C ALA A 9 0.40 5.21 2.49
N THR A 10 0.11 6.20 3.34
CA THR A 10 1.02 7.33 3.59
C THR A 10 1.67 7.32 4.97
N LEU A 11 1.23 6.44 5.88
CA LEU A 11 1.73 6.35 7.26
C LEU A 11 2.79 5.24 7.39
N PRO A 12 3.96 5.50 8.03
CA PRO A 12 4.47 6.80 8.46
C PRO A 12 5.02 7.65 7.30
N LYS A 13 5.31 7.02 6.16
CA LYS A 13 5.76 7.65 4.93
C LYS A 13 5.40 6.72 3.77
N ARG A 14 5.06 7.28 2.60
CA ARG A 14 4.91 6.52 1.36
C ARG A 14 6.14 5.65 1.09
N ASP A 15 5.88 4.42 0.66
CA ASP A 15 6.93 3.53 0.22
C ASP A 15 7.50 3.97 -1.16
N PRO A 16 8.63 3.41 -1.60
CA PRO A 16 9.22 3.74 -2.90
C PRO A 16 8.30 3.46 -4.10
N VAL A 17 7.39 2.49 -4.00
CA VAL A 17 6.45 2.12 -5.07
C VAL A 17 5.38 3.19 -5.21
N ASP A 18 4.75 3.62 -4.11
CA ASP A 18 3.77 4.70 -4.10
C ASP A 18 4.37 6.01 -4.61
N VAL A 19 5.59 6.34 -4.16
CA VAL A 19 6.33 7.52 -4.62
C VAL A 19 6.54 7.48 -6.14
N ARG A 20 6.96 6.33 -6.68
CA ARG A 20 7.14 6.13 -8.12
C ARG A 20 5.82 6.31 -8.86
N VAL A 21 4.76 5.64 -8.44
CA VAL A 21 3.44 5.70 -9.10
C VAL A 21 2.92 7.13 -9.12
N VAL A 22 2.99 7.85 -8.00
CA VAL A 22 2.55 9.24 -7.91
C VAL A 22 3.35 10.13 -8.85
N LYS A 23 4.67 9.94 -8.96
CA LYS A 23 5.52 10.69 -9.88
C LYS A 23 5.18 10.39 -11.34
N GLN A 24 4.92 9.14 -11.69
CA GLN A 24 4.53 8.73 -13.05
C GLN A 24 3.17 9.34 -13.44
N VAL A 25 2.18 9.30 -12.53
CA VAL A 25 0.87 9.92 -12.76
C VAL A 25 0.98 11.44 -12.90
N THR A 26 1.82 12.08 -12.09
CA THR A 26 2.01 13.53 -12.13
C THR A 26 2.72 13.99 -13.40
N THR A 27 3.71 13.22 -13.88
CA THR A 27 4.58 13.64 -14.99
C THR A 27 4.21 13.03 -16.34
N GLY A 28 3.42 11.96 -16.35
CA GLY A 28 3.15 11.14 -17.54
C GLY A 28 4.38 10.37 -18.06
N LYS A 29 5.49 10.35 -17.31
CA LYS A 29 6.74 9.72 -17.73
C LYS A 29 6.95 8.41 -17.00
N ILE A 30 7.26 7.35 -17.75
CA ILE A 30 7.61 6.05 -17.17
C ILE A 30 9.01 6.10 -16.59
N GLU A 31 9.14 5.65 -15.34
CA GLU A 31 10.44 5.49 -14.68
C GLU A 31 10.88 4.05 -14.78
N VAL A 32 12.08 3.89 -15.32
CA VAL A 32 12.75 2.60 -15.50
C VAL A 32 14.06 2.66 -14.72
N HIS A 33 14.39 1.58 -14.01
CA HIS A 33 15.66 1.47 -13.31
C HIS A 33 16.83 1.53 -14.32
N PRO A 34 17.94 2.22 -14.03
CA PRO A 34 19.07 2.35 -14.97
C PRO A 34 19.61 1.00 -15.48
N ASP A 35 19.63 0.00 -14.59
CA ASP A 35 20.09 -1.37 -14.90
C ASP A 35 18.97 -2.32 -15.34
N ALA A 36 17.80 -1.78 -15.71
CA ALA A 36 16.67 -2.60 -16.12
C ALA A 36 17.01 -3.44 -17.36
N LYS A 37 16.71 -4.74 -17.27
CA LYS A 37 16.87 -5.69 -18.38
C LYS A 37 15.50 -6.24 -18.78
N PRO A 38 15.32 -6.62 -20.06
CA PRO A 38 14.17 -7.42 -20.45
C PRO A 38 14.06 -8.68 -19.58
N SER A 39 12.84 -9.11 -19.29
CA SER A 39 12.62 -10.38 -18.59
C SER A 39 13.27 -11.52 -19.38
N ALA A 40 14.00 -12.39 -18.66
CA ALA A 40 14.48 -13.65 -19.23
C ALA A 40 13.29 -14.58 -19.53
N PHE A 41 12.21 -14.47 -18.75
CA PHE A 41 10.97 -15.17 -19.01
C PHE A 41 10.27 -14.59 -20.25
N GLN A 42 9.94 -15.49 -21.17
CA GLN A 42 9.16 -15.17 -22.37
C GLN A 42 7.76 -15.72 -22.18
N PHE A 43 6.75 -14.84 -22.24
CA PHE A 43 5.36 -15.27 -22.24
C PHE A 43 5.07 -16.08 -23.51
N GLU A 44 4.29 -17.16 -23.38
CA GLU A 44 3.85 -17.98 -24.52
C GLU A 44 3.12 -17.15 -25.59
N HIS A 45 2.35 -16.15 -25.14
CA HIS A 45 1.66 -15.21 -26.01
C HIS A 45 2.11 -13.78 -25.71
N ARG A 46 3.10 -13.28 -26.46
CA ARG A 46 3.63 -11.93 -26.33
C ARG A 46 3.29 -11.11 -27.58
N ARG A 47 2.55 -9.99 -27.39
CA ARG A 47 2.18 -9.05 -28.46
C ARG A 47 3.12 -7.86 -28.60
N LEU A 48 3.88 -7.54 -27.55
CA LEU A 48 4.78 -6.38 -27.51
C LEU A 48 6.23 -6.84 -27.35
N PRO A 49 7.22 -6.07 -27.84
CA PRO A 49 8.62 -6.43 -27.72
C PRO A 49 9.07 -6.55 -26.26
N GLY A 50 10.22 -7.20 -26.03
CA GLY A 50 10.77 -7.41 -24.68
C GLY A 50 11.15 -6.15 -23.91
N ASP A 51 11.18 -4.98 -24.59
CA ASP A 51 11.39 -3.67 -23.99
C ASP A 51 10.10 -2.89 -23.70
N SER A 52 8.93 -3.56 -23.72
CA SER A 52 7.63 -3.00 -23.34
C SER A 52 7.60 -2.37 -21.93
N TYR A 53 8.54 -2.73 -21.05
CA TYR A 53 8.72 -2.09 -19.75
C TYR A 53 9.07 -0.60 -19.85
N LYS A 54 9.70 -0.15 -20.95
CA LYS A 54 9.91 1.28 -21.24
C LYS A 54 8.61 2.03 -21.55
N GLN A 55 7.55 1.29 -21.89
CA GLN A 55 6.20 1.81 -22.11
C GLN A 55 5.30 1.63 -20.87
N GLY A 56 5.87 1.19 -19.74
CA GLY A 56 5.15 1.01 -18.48
C GLY A 56 4.62 -0.40 -18.23
N ILE A 57 4.85 -1.35 -19.14
CA ILE A 57 4.44 -2.74 -18.96
C ILE A 57 5.55 -3.50 -18.25
N ILE A 58 5.50 -3.49 -16.92
CA ILE A 58 6.47 -4.13 -16.06
C ILE A 58 6.33 -5.65 -16.20
N THR A 59 7.42 -6.31 -16.58
CA THR A 59 7.51 -7.78 -16.70
C THR A 59 8.41 -8.38 -15.64
N GLU A 60 9.29 -7.57 -15.05
CA GLU A 60 10.11 -7.90 -13.88
C GLU A 60 10.12 -6.72 -12.92
N VAL A 61 9.93 -6.97 -11.63
CA VAL A 61 9.90 -5.89 -10.62
C VAL A 61 11.22 -5.11 -10.55
N SER A 62 12.34 -5.75 -10.88
CA SER A 62 13.66 -5.11 -10.93
C SER A 62 13.75 -3.99 -11.99
N GLN A 63 12.89 -4.02 -13.03
CA GLN A 63 12.83 -2.98 -14.06
C GLN A 63 12.44 -1.62 -13.49
N VAL A 64 11.89 -1.58 -12.28
CA VAL A 64 11.38 -0.38 -11.62
C VAL A 64 11.87 -0.25 -10.18
N GLY A 65 13.02 -0.86 -9.87
CA GLY A 65 13.70 -0.76 -8.57
C GLY A 65 13.53 -1.96 -7.63
N GLY A 66 12.75 -2.98 -8.01
CA GLY A 66 12.54 -4.18 -7.21
C GLY A 66 11.52 -4.00 -6.08
N TYR A 67 11.40 -5.03 -5.23
CA TYR A 67 10.56 -4.94 -4.03
C TYR A 67 11.26 -4.09 -2.96
N PRO A 68 10.53 -3.14 -2.33
CA PRO A 68 11.08 -2.39 -1.23
C PRO A 68 11.41 -3.32 -0.05
N VAL A 69 12.52 -3.04 0.63
CA VAL A 69 12.88 -3.71 1.88
C VAL A 69 12.28 -2.90 3.03
N TYR A 70 11.28 -3.47 3.69
CA TYR A 70 10.68 -2.86 4.88
C TYR A 70 11.56 -3.12 6.10
N LYS A 71 12.06 -2.04 6.70
CA LYS A 71 12.81 -2.07 7.96
C LYS A 71 11.97 -1.45 9.06
N GLY A 72 11.77 -2.19 10.14
CA GLY A 72 11.01 -1.71 11.30
C GLY A 72 10.54 -2.86 12.17
N THR A 73 9.96 -2.52 13.31
CA THR A 73 9.24 -3.45 14.18
C THR A 73 7.75 -3.31 13.85
N PRO A 74 7.09 -4.34 13.30
CA PRO A 74 5.65 -4.27 13.08
C PRO A 74 4.93 -4.14 14.43
N TYR A 75 3.74 -3.53 14.40
CA TYR A 75 2.86 -3.61 15.55
C TYR A 75 2.48 -5.08 15.79
N LYS A 76 2.40 -5.46 17.06
CA LYS A 76 1.95 -6.81 17.42
C LYS A 76 0.44 -6.89 17.19
N ASP A 77 0.05 -7.89 16.44
CA ASP A 77 -1.32 -8.31 16.11
C ASP A 77 -1.30 -9.82 16.36
N SER A 78 -2.02 -10.26 17.38
CA SER A 78 -1.87 -11.61 17.95
C SER A 78 -2.84 -12.63 17.36
N ASP A 79 -3.91 -12.17 16.72
CA ASP A 79 -4.89 -13.00 16.02
C ASP A 79 -4.93 -12.74 14.50
N ASP A 80 -4.02 -11.91 14.00
CA ASP A 80 -3.76 -11.64 12.59
C ASP A 80 -4.98 -11.05 11.86
N ASP A 81 -5.76 -10.22 12.55
CA ASP A 81 -7.00 -9.64 12.05
C ASP A 81 -6.83 -8.25 11.39
N GLY A 82 -5.63 -7.68 11.50
CA GLY A 82 -5.27 -6.38 10.95
C GLY A 82 -5.35 -5.23 11.95
N MET A 83 -5.74 -5.46 13.19
CA MET A 83 -5.73 -4.49 14.29
C MET A 83 -4.56 -4.79 15.27
N PRO A 84 -3.79 -3.77 15.71
CA PRO A 84 -2.79 -3.97 16.74
C PRO A 84 -3.39 -4.28 18.12
N ASP A 85 -2.76 -5.19 18.87
CA ASP A 85 -3.11 -5.55 20.26
C ASP A 85 -3.34 -4.29 21.13
N ALA A 86 -2.47 -3.29 20.97
CA ALA A 86 -2.51 -2.06 21.76
C ALA A 86 -3.73 -1.18 21.42
N TYR A 87 -4.19 -1.20 20.18
CA TYR A 87 -5.41 -0.52 19.77
C TYR A 87 -6.64 -1.25 20.31
N GLU A 88 -6.67 -2.57 20.17
CA GLU A 88 -7.76 -3.41 20.64
C GLU A 88 -7.99 -3.26 22.14
N LEU A 89 -6.95 -3.42 22.95
CA LEU A 89 -7.02 -3.25 24.40
C LEU A 89 -7.51 -1.86 24.80
N LYS A 90 -7.10 -0.81 24.07
CA LYS A 90 -7.54 0.56 24.31
C LYS A 90 -9.03 0.77 23.97
N ASN A 91 -9.56 0.02 23.01
CA ASN A 91 -10.96 0.10 22.58
C ASN A 91 -11.87 -0.97 23.21
N GLY A 92 -11.32 -1.79 24.12
CA GLY A 92 -12.08 -2.84 24.82
C GLY A 92 -12.36 -4.08 23.98
N LEU A 93 -11.54 -4.32 22.95
CA LEU A 93 -11.55 -5.50 22.09
C LEU A 93 -10.61 -6.58 22.65
N ASN A 94 -10.63 -7.77 22.05
CA ASN A 94 -9.85 -8.92 22.50
C ASN A 94 -8.78 -9.29 21.45
N PRO A 95 -7.48 -9.06 21.73
CA PRO A 95 -6.36 -9.39 20.82
C PRO A 95 -6.14 -10.88 20.52
N LYS A 96 -7.11 -11.73 20.80
CA LYS A 96 -7.04 -13.18 20.58
C LYS A 96 -8.33 -13.69 19.92
N ASP A 97 -9.16 -12.80 19.42
CA ASP A 97 -10.44 -13.08 18.78
C ASP A 97 -10.59 -12.24 17.50
N ALA A 98 -9.98 -12.71 16.41
CA ALA A 98 -10.06 -12.09 15.08
C ALA A 98 -11.50 -11.89 14.55
N SER A 99 -12.51 -12.53 15.17
CA SER A 99 -13.91 -12.28 14.80
C SER A 99 -14.39 -10.91 15.25
N ASP A 100 -13.68 -10.23 16.16
CA ASP A 100 -14.10 -8.93 16.65
C ASP A 100 -13.76 -7.77 15.70
N ALA A 101 -12.72 -7.87 14.85
CA ALA A 101 -12.47 -6.93 13.75
C ALA A 101 -13.72 -6.65 12.91
N ILE A 102 -14.47 -7.70 12.56
CA ILE A 102 -15.65 -7.61 11.69
C ILE A 102 -16.95 -7.28 12.43
N LYS A 103 -16.95 -7.25 13.77
CA LYS A 103 -18.15 -6.91 14.55
C LYS A 103 -18.48 -5.44 14.39
N ILE A 104 -19.76 -5.14 14.23
CA ILE A 104 -20.27 -3.77 14.09
C ILE A 104 -20.21 -3.05 15.43
N ALA A 105 -19.43 -1.97 15.47
CA ALA A 105 -19.33 -1.06 16.61
C ALA A 105 -20.58 -0.18 16.73
N LYS A 106 -20.67 0.56 17.84
CA LYS A 106 -21.76 1.52 18.08
C LYS A 106 -21.87 2.63 17.01
N SER A 107 -20.78 2.88 16.28
CA SER A 107 -20.75 3.84 15.17
C SER A 107 -21.49 3.34 13.92
N GLY A 108 -21.84 2.05 13.84
CA GLY A 108 -22.41 1.43 12.65
C GLY A 108 -21.38 0.89 11.66
N TYR A 109 -20.09 1.03 11.95
CA TYR A 109 -18.97 0.47 11.18
C TYR A 109 -18.34 -0.70 11.93
N SER A 110 -17.67 -1.61 11.22
CA SER A 110 -16.87 -2.67 11.83
C SER A 110 -15.68 -2.09 12.62
N ASN A 111 -15.19 -2.83 13.63
CA ASN A 111 -14.06 -2.38 14.44
C ASN A 111 -12.81 -2.11 13.61
N ILE A 112 -12.53 -2.94 12.60
CA ILE A 112 -11.41 -2.74 11.68
C ILE A 112 -11.57 -1.46 10.84
N GLU A 113 -12.77 -1.13 10.38
CA GLU A 113 -13.01 0.13 9.66
C GLU A 113 -12.79 1.35 10.57
N VAL A 114 -13.20 1.28 11.83
CA VAL A 114 -12.94 2.33 12.82
C VAL A 114 -11.45 2.48 13.06
N TYR A 115 -10.71 1.37 13.17
CA TYR A 115 -9.25 1.38 13.30
C TYR A 115 -8.58 2.02 12.09
N LEU A 116 -8.92 1.58 10.88
CA LEU A 116 -8.37 2.11 9.62
C LEU A 116 -8.63 3.61 9.49
N ASN A 117 -9.80 4.09 9.91
CA ASN A 117 -10.08 5.53 9.94
C ASN A 117 -9.21 6.27 10.97
N SER A 118 -8.97 5.67 12.13
CA SER A 118 -8.18 6.28 13.22
C SER A 118 -6.70 6.51 12.86
N VAL A 119 -6.15 5.71 11.96
CA VAL A 119 -4.75 5.84 11.49
C VAL A 119 -4.62 6.79 10.29
N VAL A 120 -5.72 7.33 9.78
CA VAL A 120 -5.74 8.34 8.73
C VAL A 120 -5.70 9.74 9.37
N PRO A 121 -4.82 10.67 8.91
CA PRO A 121 -4.82 12.04 9.41
C PRO A 121 -6.02 12.82 8.86
N VAL A 122 -7.18 12.70 9.52
CA VAL A 122 -8.47 13.26 9.07
C VAL A 122 -8.45 14.78 8.85
N SER A 123 -7.59 15.51 9.56
CA SER A 123 -7.40 16.96 9.36
C SER A 123 -6.78 17.32 8.01
N ILE A 124 -6.13 16.36 7.33
CA ILE A 124 -5.42 16.55 6.07
C ILE A 124 -6.24 15.99 4.90
N VAL A 125 -7.06 14.94 5.14
CA VAL A 125 -7.77 14.19 4.09
C VAL A 125 -9.24 14.59 3.88
N LYS A 126 -9.79 15.54 4.65
CA LYS A 126 -11.11 16.12 4.37
C LYS A 126 -11.02 17.20 3.27
N PRO A 127 -11.62 16.98 2.08
CA PRO A 127 -11.73 18.03 1.09
C PRO A 127 -12.58 19.17 1.65
N ASN A 128 -12.20 20.41 1.35
CA ASN A 128 -13.04 21.58 1.60
C ASN A 128 -14.29 21.55 0.72
#